data_AF-A0AAW9QST4-F1
#
_entry.id   AF-A0AAW9QST4-F1
#
_cell.length_a   1.000
_cell.length_b   1.000
_cell.length_c   1.000
_cell.angle_alpha   90.00
_cell.angle_beta   90.00
_cell.angle_gamma   90.00
#
_symmetry.space_group_name_H-M   'P 1'
#
loop_
_entity.id
_entity.type
_entity.pdbx_description
1 polymer ?
#
loop_
_entity_poly.entity_id
_entity_poly.type
_entity_poly.pdbx_seq_one_letter_code
_entity_poly.pdbx_strand_id
1 'polypeptide(L)' 'MNSRPKLEEVKSLVDRLPIPERVALLEDLTEKLQALGWIKLAETGFSEWNDPEEDIYDVHSF' A
#
# COMPACT_ATOMS: atom_id res chain seq x y z
N MET A 1 -24.50 6.30 -1.58
CA MET A 1 -23.92 5.37 -2.56
C MET A 1 -22.57 5.93 -2.97
N ASN A 2 -21.46 5.36 -2.49
CA ASN A 2 -20.13 5.77 -2.94
C ASN A 2 -19.67 4.78 -4.02
N SER A 3 -20.02 5.08 -5.28
CA SER A 3 -19.42 4.39 -6.41
C SER A 3 -17.95 4.76 -6.48
N ARG A 4 -17.07 3.76 -6.58
CA ARG A 4 -15.65 4.00 -6.82
C ARG A 4 -15.49 4.72 -8.17
N PRO A 5 -14.78 5.85 -8.24
CA PRO A 5 -14.56 6.53 -9.50
C PRO A 5 -13.77 5.62 -10.44
N LYS A 6 -14.14 5.64 -11.73
CA LYS A 6 -13.37 4.94 -12.76
C LYS A 6 -12.02 5.64 -12.94
N LEU A 7 -11.02 4.90 -13.40
CA LEU A 7 -9.66 5.45 -13.60
C LEU A 7 -9.67 6.71 -14.48
N GLU A 8 -10.47 6.73 -15.53
CA GLU A 8 -10.61 7.90 -16.41
C GLU A 8 -11.21 9.13 -15.71
N GLU A 9 -12.12 8.91 -14.77
CA GLU A 9 -12.68 10.00 -13.96
C GLU A 9 -11.61 10.56 -13.02
N VAL A 10 -10.81 9.69 -12.38
CA VAL A 10 -9.68 10.11 -11.53
C VAL A 10 -8.65 10.90 -12.34
N LYS A 11 -8.26 10.43 -13.53
CA LYS A 11 -7.35 11.16 -14.43
C LYS A 11 -7.89 12.55 -14.77
N SER A 12 -9.18 12.63 -15.13
CA SER A 12 -9.82 13.90 -15.45
C SER A 12 -9.84 14.89 -14.28
N LEU A 13 -9.89 14.41 -13.04
CA LEU A 13 -9.81 15.25 -11.84
C LEU A 13 -8.39 15.77 -11.62
N VAL A 14 -7.38 14.92 -11.78
CA VAL A 14 -5.96 15.32 -11.70
C VAL A 14 -5.64 16.36 -12.77
N ASP A 15 -6.17 16.18 -13.99
CA ASP A 15 -5.97 17.11 -15.11
C ASP A 15 -6.65 18.47 -14.93
N ARG A 16 -7.49 18.64 -13.91
CA ARG A 16 -8.10 19.94 -13.56
C ARG A 16 -7.30 20.69 -12.49
N LEU A 17 -6.39 20.02 -11.79
CA LEU A 17 -5.57 20.66 -10.76
C LEU A 17 -4.57 21.64 -11.40
N PRO A 18 -4.20 22.74 -10.71
CA PRO A 18 -3.03 23.53 -11.05
C PRO A 18 -1.75 22.68 -11.09
N ILE A 19 -0.78 23.07 -11.92
CA ILE A 19 0.49 22.35 -12.05
C ILE A 19 1.18 22.10 -10.69
N PRO A 20 1.29 23.08 -9.76
CA PRO A 20 1.92 22.85 -8.46
C PRO A 20 1.20 21.77 -7.63
N GLU A 21 -0.13 21.74 -7.69
CA GLU A 21 -0.94 20.74 -6.96
C GLU A 21 -0.82 19.35 -7.57
N ARG A 22 -0.66 19.24 -8.90
CA ARG A 22 -0.35 17.96 -9.56
C ARG A 22 1.01 17.42 -9.14
N VAL A 23 2.02 18.28 -9.02
CA VAL A 23 3.36 17.89 -8.59
C VAL A 23 3.31 17.39 -7.15
N ALA A 24 2.67 18.14 -6.24
CA ALA A 24 2.51 17.71 -4.84
C ALA A 24 1.74 16.37 -4.74
N LEU A 25 0.67 16.19 -5.51
CA LEU A 25 -0.07 14.94 -5.55
C LEU A 25 0.77 13.77 -6.05
N LEU A 26 1.64 14.01 -7.05
CA LEU A 26 2.55 12.99 -7.58
C LEU A 26 3.59 12.56 -6.55
N GLU A 27 4.15 13.51 -5.78
CA GLU A 27 5.08 13.24 -4.68
C GLU A 27 4.42 12.36 -3.61
N ASP A 28 3.24 12.75 -3.12
CA ASP A 28 2.47 11.98 -2.13
C ASP A 28 2.14 10.55 -2.60
N LEU A 29 1.74 10.40 -3.86
CA LEU A 29 1.43 9.08 -4.43
C LEU A 29 2.68 8.22 -4.56
N THR A 30 3.82 8.82 -4.90
CA THR A 30 5.09 8.10 -5.05
C THR A 30 5.53 7.51 -3.72
N GLU A 31 5.46 8.28 -2.63
CA GLU A 31 5.81 7.80 -1.29
C GLU A 31 4.94 6.61 -0.86
N LYS A 32 3.61 6.71 -1.07
CA LYS A 32 2.67 5.62 -0.75
C LYS A 32 2.93 4.37 -1.58
N LEU A 33 3.22 4.52 -2.86
CA LEU A 33 3.54 3.40 -3.75
C LEU A 33 4.84 2.72 -3.35
N GLN A 34 5.86 3.49 -2.95
CA GLN A 34 7.10 2.94 -2.43
C GLN A 34 6.86 2.15 -1.14
N ALA A 35 6.09 2.69 -0.20
CA ALA A 35 5.73 1.98 1.04
C ALA A 35 5.01 0.66 0.76
N LEU A 36 4.04 0.64 -0.17
CA LEU A 36 3.36 -0.59 -0.61
C LEU A 36 4.33 -1.59 -1.24
N GLY A 37 5.31 -1.13 -2.01
CA GLY A 37 6.36 -1.97 -2.56
C GLY A 37 7.18 -2.65 -1.46
N TRP A 38 7.60 -1.90 -0.45
CA TRP A 38 8.34 -2.45 0.69
C TRP A 38 7.52 -3.45 1.50
N ILE A 39 6.24 -3.16 1.77
CA ILE A 39 5.34 -4.08 2.47
C ILE A 39 5.24 -5.39 1.71
N LYS A 40 5.01 -5.35 0.39
CA LYS A 40 4.91 -6.56 -0.43
C LYS A 40 6.20 -7.37 -0.46
N LEU A 41 7.36 -6.70 -0.49
CA LEU A 41 8.66 -7.38 -0.39
C LEU A 41 8.85 -8.05 0.98
N ALA A 42 8.45 -7.38 2.05
CA ALA A 42 8.49 -7.94 3.40
C ALA A 42 7.56 -9.16 3.52
N GLU A 43 6.32 -9.10 3.01
CA GLU A 43 5.39 -10.23 2.97
C GLU A 43 6.03 -11.47 2.31
N THR A 44 6.82 -11.29 1.25
CA THR A 44 7.50 -12.40 0.58
C THR A 44 8.75 -12.91 1.30
N GLY A 45 9.38 -12.10 2.15
CA GLY A 45 10.61 -12.45 2.87
C GLY A 45 10.39 -13.01 4.28
N PHE A 46 9.16 -12.93 4.79
CA PHE A 46 8.78 -13.41 6.14
C PHE A 46 7.54 -14.32 6.09
N SER A 47 7.24 -14.92 4.94
CA SER A 47 6.14 -15.90 4.85
C SER A 47 6.35 -17.08 5.80
N GLU A 48 7.60 -17.40 6.08
CA GLU A 48 8.10 -18.41 7.03
C GLU A 48 7.61 -18.13 8.47
N TRP A 49 7.48 -16.86 8.86
CA TRP A 49 6.99 -16.46 10.20
C TRP A 49 5.49 -16.70 10.39
N ASN A 50 4.76 -16.96 9.31
CA ASN A 50 3.36 -17.37 9.38
C ASN A 50 3.21 -18.90 9.33
N ASP A 51 4.30 -19.67 9.33
CA ASP A 51 4.25 -21.12 9.43
C ASP A 51 3.91 -21.52 10.88
N PRO A 52 2.75 -22.15 11.13
CA PRO A 52 2.39 -22.63 12.46
C PRO A 52 3.34 -23.71 13.00
N GLU A 53 4.14 -24.37 12.14
CA GLU A 53 5.19 -25.31 12.57
C GLU A 53 6.46 -24.61 13.09
N GLU A 54 6.68 -23.34 12.71
CA GLU A 54 7.77 -22.49 13.22
C GLU A 54 7.34 -21.56 14.37
N ASP A 55 6.14 -21.75 14.93
CA ASP A 55 5.68 -20.99 16.10
C ASP A 55 6.48 -21.41 17.35
N ILE A 56 7.57 -20.68 17.59
CA ILE A 56 8.49 -20.89 18.71
C ILE A 56 7.89 -20.51 20.07
N TYR A 57 6.67 -19.98 20.11
CA TYR A 57 5.98 -19.61 21.35
C TYR A 57 4.97 -20.68 21.76
N ASP A 58 5.41 -21.63 22.58
CA ASP A 58 4.50 -22.58 23.22
C ASP A 58 3.64 -21.85 24.28
N VAL A 59 2.39 -21.54 23.91
CA VAL A 59 1.38 -20.92 24.78
C VAL A 59 1.02 -21.75 26.02
N HIS A 60 1.52 -22.99 26.14
CA HIS A 60 1.31 -23.87 27.29
C HIS A 60 2.46 -23.88 28.30
N SER A 61 3.47 -23.02 28.16
CA SER A 61 4.55 -22.90 29.14
C SER A 61 4.17 -22.00 30.34
N PHE A 62 3.26 -22.47 31.21
CA PHE A 62 3.09 -21.98 32.60
C PHE A 62 2.60 -23.08 33.54
#